data_AF-A0A7S1GR49-F1
#
_entry.id   AF-A0A7S1GR49-F1
#
_cell.length_a   1.000
_cell.length_b   1.000
_cell.length_c   1.000
_cell.angle_alpha   90.00
_cell.angle_beta   90.00
_cell.angle_gamma   90.00
#
_symmetry.space_group_name_H-M   'P 1'
#
loop_
_entity.id
_entity.type
_entity.pdbx_description
1 polymer ?
#
loop_
_entity_poly.entity_id
_entity_poly.type
_entity_poly.pdbx_seq_one_letter_code
_entity_poly.pdbx_strand_id
1 'polypeptide(L)'
;TNSNVLLSSELFLPPNKPRLEELKTLLEGFHVRVVLVYRRFDEWLKSIYYETQRHRLPQPSIGIDKWLRGVHIPTKAFQTMSDGIRDYRAVFPDFHVVRLEEAKNQSGGLLGEFFCHHVLMATMACHVITENSSLYETMSSNLRVSDYQLVAEGAVAKGILNGPMSHARQYVPMIQDWWESDQREQQETLPRVCVDKEVLTVINNLTIEFAILHSESRKQIKRQMEDNPTIFCMVGVEKVLNSSIWMSKLNSLSPP
;
A
#
# COMPACT_ATOMS: atom_id res chain seq x y z
N THR A 1 -31.65 8.31 14.74
CA THR A 1 -30.35 8.90 14.37
C THR A 1 -29.98 8.35 13.00
N ASN A 2 -29.81 9.22 11.99
CA ASN A 2 -29.38 8.80 10.66
C ASN A 2 -27.87 8.53 10.70
N SER A 3 -27.50 7.32 11.10
CA SER A 3 -26.12 6.86 11.04
C SER A 3 -25.80 6.41 9.61
N ASN A 4 -24.89 7.10 8.94
CA ASN A 4 -24.35 6.62 7.67
C ASN A 4 -23.41 5.45 7.96
N VAL A 5 -23.62 4.32 7.29
CA VAL A 5 -22.73 3.15 7.37
C VAL A 5 -21.88 3.13 6.12
N LEU A 6 -20.57 2.98 6.31
CA LEU A 6 -19.61 2.93 5.22
C LEU A 6 -18.97 1.55 5.19
N LEU A 7 -18.96 0.91 4.01
CA LEU A 7 -18.58 -0.48 3.83
C LEU A 7 -17.61 -0.59 2.65
N SER A 8 -16.47 -1.25 2.86
CA SER A 8 -15.61 -1.70 1.77
C SER A 8 -16.15 -3.02 1.23
N SER A 9 -16.31 -3.12 -0.09
CA SER A 9 -16.86 -4.30 -0.77
C SER A 9 -15.80 -5.19 -1.40
N GLU A 10 -14.53 -5.10 -0.97
CA GLU A 10 -13.42 -5.90 -1.51
C GLU A 10 -13.71 -7.42 -1.52
N LEU A 11 -14.50 -7.90 -0.55
CA LEU A 11 -14.96 -9.30 -0.46
C LEU A 11 -15.92 -9.74 -1.59
N PHE A 12 -16.59 -8.79 -2.25
CA PHE A 12 -17.52 -9.03 -3.36
C PHE A 12 -16.88 -8.84 -4.73
N LEU A 13 -15.57 -8.53 -4.77
CA LEU A 13 -14.80 -8.31 -5.98
C LEU A 13 -13.65 -9.31 -6.14
N PRO A 14 -13.87 -10.64 -6.03
CA PRO A 14 -12.81 -11.57 -6.36
C PRO A 14 -12.53 -11.45 -7.86
N PRO A 15 -11.26 -11.51 -8.29
CA PRO A 15 -10.83 -11.17 -9.65
C PRO A 15 -11.62 -11.80 -10.79
N ASN A 16 -12.08 -13.04 -10.59
CA ASN A 16 -12.69 -13.85 -11.63
C ASN A 16 -14.21 -13.97 -11.48
N LYS A 17 -14.80 -13.47 -10.39
CA LYS A 17 -16.24 -13.67 -10.12
C LYS A 17 -16.82 -12.56 -9.23
N PRO A 18 -16.96 -11.32 -9.75
CA PRO A 18 -17.65 -10.27 -9.02
C PRO A 18 -19.02 -10.77 -8.52
N ARG A 19 -19.29 -10.63 -7.23
CA ARG A 19 -20.56 -11.01 -6.58
C ARG A 19 -21.39 -9.77 -6.30
N LEU A 20 -21.42 -8.85 -7.26
CA LEU A 20 -22.06 -7.53 -7.10
C LEU A 20 -23.58 -7.62 -6.92
N GLU A 21 -24.23 -8.59 -7.57
CA GLU A 21 -25.67 -8.84 -7.36
C GLU A 21 -25.96 -9.27 -5.93
N GLU A 22 -25.08 -10.08 -5.32
CA GLU A 22 -25.25 -10.47 -3.93
C GLU A 22 -25.04 -9.30 -2.98
N LEU A 23 -24.07 -8.43 -3.28
CA LEU A 23 -23.90 -7.16 -2.56
C LEU A 23 -25.17 -6.31 -2.68
N LYS A 24 -25.76 -6.21 -3.87
CA LYS A 24 -27.01 -5.46 -4.07
C LYS A 24 -28.14 -6.03 -3.21
N THR A 25 -28.33 -7.34 -3.21
CA THR A 25 -29.33 -8.01 -2.36
C THR A 25 -29.08 -7.74 -0.88
N LEU A 26 -27.81 -7.78 -0.41
CA LEU A 26 -27.48 -7.49 0.98
C LEU A 26 -27.77 -6.04 1.39
N LEU A 27 -27.72 -5.12 0.43
CA LEU A 27 -27.97 -3.71 0.65
C LEU A 27 -29.42 -3.29 0.37
N GLU A 28 -30.32 -4.24 0.07
CA GLU A 28 -31.74 -3.97 -0.11
C GLU A 28 -32.35 -3.36 1.17
N GLY A 29 -33.18 -2.33 0.98
CA GLY A 29 -33.80 -1.59 2.09
C GLY A 29 -32.95 -0.45 2.66
N PHE A 30 -31.69 -0.30 2.24
CA PHE A 30 -30.85 0.84 2.59
C PHE A 30 -30.89 1.93 1.52
N HIS A 31 -30.70 3.20 1.93
CA HIS A 31 -30.38 4.27 0.98
C HIS A 31 -28.88 4.24 0.67
N VAL A 32 -28.51 3.56 -0.41
CA VAL A 32 -27.12 3.28 -0.77
C VAL A 32 -26.60 4.33 -1.76
N ARG A 33 -25.37 4.78 -1.54
CA ARG A 33 -24.57 5.48 -2.55
C ARG A 33 -23.31 4.67 -2.80
N VAL A 34 -23.02 4.38 -4.06
CA VAL A 34 -21.87 3.56 -4.44
C VAL A 34 -20.75 4.48 -4.95
N VAL A 35 -19.56 4.30 -4.39
CA VAL A 35 -18.34 4.97 -4.84
C VAL A 35 -17.33 3.91 -5.21
N LEU A 36 -16.99 3.81 -6.49
CA LEU A 36 -15.91 2.99 -7.00
C LEU A 36 -14.61 3.80 -6.94
N VAL A 37 -13.71 3.42 -6.04
CA VAL A 37 -12.40 4.05 -5.94
C VAL A 37 -11.39 3.28 -6.77
N TYR A 38 -10.82 3.95 -7.77
CA TYR A 38 -9.72 3.43 -8.57
C TYR A 38 -8.38 3.93 -8.01
N ARG A 39 -7.37 3.06 -8.09
CA ARG A 39 -6.00 3.38 -7.75
C ARG A 39 -5.09 2.90 -8.87
N ARG A 40 -4.08 3.69 -9.22
CA ARG A 40 -3.08 3.29 -10.21
C ARG A 40 -2.42 1.96 -9.83
N PHE A 41 -2.16 1.15 -10.85
CA PHE A 41 -1.61 -0.19 -10.70
C PHE A 41 -0.26 -0.21 -9.96
N ASP A 42 0.66 0.70 -10.27
CA ASP A 42 1.96 0.77 -9.60
C ASP A 42 1.86 1.10 -8.11
N GLU A 43 0.96 2.01 -7.75
CA GLU A 43 0.69 2.33 -6.34
C GLU A 43 0.02 1.17 -5.61
N TRP A 44 -0.97 0.55 -6.24
CA TRP A 44 -1.64 -0.65 -5.73
C TRP A 44 -0.64 -1.80 -5.53
N LEU A 45 0.30 -1.99 -6.45
CA LEU A 45 1.33 -3.03 -6.39
C LEU A 45 2.23 -2.87 -5.16
N LYS A 46 2.60 -1.64 -4.78
CA LYS A 46 3.31 -1.37 -3.51
C LYS A 46 2.48 -1.81 -2.31
N SER A 47 1.19 -1.49 -2.32
CA SER A 47 0.25 -1.85 -1.25
C SER A 47 0.17 -3.36 -1.05
N ILE A 48 -0.05 -4.09 -2.15
CA ILE A 48 -0.15 -5.56 -2.12
C ILE A 48 1.15 -6.22 -1.72
N TYR A 49 2.30 -5.67 -2.10
CA TYR A 49 3.57 -6.17 -1.61
C TYR A 49 3.61 -6.12 -0.08
N TYR A 50 3.35 -4.96 0.53
CA TYR A 50 3.37 -4.82 1.99
C TYR A 50 2.32 -5.69 2.67
N GLU A 51 1.11 -5.75 2.13
CA GLU A 51 0.03 -6.67 2.55
C GLU A 51 0.53 -8.12 2.56
N THR A 52 1.16 -8.56 1.46
CA THR A 52 1.65 -9.92 1.29
C THR A 52 2.78 -10.23 2.27
N GLN A 53 3.74 -9.33 2.46
CA GLN A 53 4.83 -9.56 3.42
C GLN A 53 4.30 -9.65 4.85
N ARG A 54 3.35 -8.79 5.26
CA ARG A 54 2.71 -8.83 6.58
C ARG A 54 2.01 -10.16 6.87
N HIS A 55 1.46 -10.82 5.85
CA HIS A 55 0.76 -12.11 5.99
C HIS A 55 1.64 -13.33 5.76
N ARG A 56 2.92 -13.16 5.35
CA ARG A 56 3.85 -14.27 5.05
C ARG A 56 4.55 -14.87 6.26
N LEU A 57 4.17 -14.47 7.47
CA LEU A 57 4.72 -15.03 8.71
C LEU A 57 4.52 -16.56 8.70
N PRO A 58 5.57 -17.37 8.94
CA PRO A 58 6.86 -17.01 9.58
C PRO A 58 8.04 -16.78 8.62
N GLN A 59 7.85 -16.64 7.30
CA GLN A 59 8.97 -16.53 6.37
C GLN A 59 9.60 -15.13 6.35
N PRO A 60 10.92 -15.00 6.15
CA PRO A 60 11.59 -13.71 6.00
C PRO A 60 10.99 -12.90 4.86
N SER A 61 10.91 -11.58 5.04
CA SER A 61 10.46 -10.66 3.99
C SER A 61 11.33 -10.84 2.74
N ILE A 62 10.69 -11.11 1.59
CA ILE A 62 11.39 -11.20 0.32
C ILE A 62 11.52 -9.80 -0.25
N GLY A 63 12.75 -9.41 -0.64
CA GLY A 63 13.00 -8.15 -1.34
C GLY A 63 12.06 -7.97 -2.53
N ILE A 64 11.63 -6.74 -2.76
CA ILE A 64 10.55 -6.47 -3.71
C ILE A 64 10.89 -6.85 -5.15
N ASP A 65 12.16 -6.76 -5.53
CA ASP A 65 12.70 -7.24 -6.79
C ASP A 65 12.49 -8.75 -6.97
N LYS A 66 12.86 -9.54 -5.96
CA LYS A 66 12.67 -11.00 -5.92
C LYS A 66 11.19 -11.35 -5.88
N TRP A 67 10.38 -10.59 -5.15
CA TRP A 67 8.93 -10.77 -5.10
C TRP A 67 8.32 -10.55 -6.49
N LEU A 68 8.65 -9.47 -7.18
CA LEU A 68 8.13 -9.19 -8.52
C LEU A 68 8.61 -10.18 -9.58
N ARG A 69 9.84 -10.70 -9.47
CA ARG A 69 10.38 -11.72 -10.38
C ARG A 69 9.79 -13.12 -10.12
N GLY A 70 9.43 -13.42 -8.87
CA GLY A 70 8.88 -14.72 -8.46
C GLY A 70 7.35 -14.81 -8.51
N VAL A 71 6.66 -13.69 -8.31
CA VAL A 71 5.22 -13.59 -8.49
C VAL A 71 4.96 -13.50 -9.99
N HIS A 72 4.45 -14.57 -10.59
CA HIS A 72 3.62 -14.42 -11.79
C HIS A 72 2.48 -13.52 -11.36
N ILE A 73 2.62 -12.20 -11.58
CA ILE A 73 1.54 -11.23 -11.44
C ILE A 73 0.47 -11.74 -12.41
N PRO A 74 -0.58 -12.44 -11.97
CA PRO A 74 -1.50 -13.05 -12.90
C PRO A 74 -2.30 -11.87 -13.42
N THR A 75 -1.92 -11.32 -14.57
CA THR A 75 -2.58 -10.15 -15.17
C THR A 75 -4.08 -10.38 -15.32
N LYS A 76 -4.50 -11.64 -15.49
CA LYS A 76 -5.89 -12.10 -15.51
C LYS A 76 -6.63 -12.07 -14.17
N ALA A 77 -5.90 -12.01 -13.06
CA ALA A 77 -6.46 -11.89 -11.71
C ALA A 77 -6.60 -10.43 -11.27
N PHE A 78 -6.51 -9.47 -12.18
CA PHE A 78 -6.68 -8.06 -11.85
C PHE A 78 -7.72 -7.44 -12.75
N GLN A 79 -8.69 -6.77 -12.14
CA GLN A 79 -9.68 -6.01 -12.87
C GLN A 79 -9.07 -4.67 -13.27
N THR A 80 -9.18 -4.33 -14.55
CA THR A 80 -8.89 -2.97 -14.98
C THR A 80 -9.95 -2.02 -14.42
N MET A 81 -9.66 -0.72 -14.41
CA MET A 81 -10.67 0.29 -14.07
C MET A 81 -11.92 0.14 -14.94
N SER A 82 -11.72 -0.13 -16.23
CA SER A 82 -12.78 -0.31 -17.22
C SER A 82 -13.65 -1.54 -16.92
N ASP A 83 -13.05 -2.64 -16.47
CA ASP A 83 -13.79 -3.83 -16.03
C ASP A 83 -14.64 -3.51 -14.80
N GLY A 84 -14.05 -2.88 -13.79
CA GLY A 84 -14.77 -2.47 -12.58
C GLY A 84 -15.96 -1.55 -12.91
N ILE A 85 -15.76 -0.53 -13.75
CA ILE A 85 -16.84 0.38 -14.19
C ILE A 85 -17.95 -0.39 -14.92
N ARG A 86 -17.59 -1.27 -15.86
CA ARG A 86 -18.56 -2.07 -16.62
C ARG A 86 -19.40 -2.94 -15.66
N ASP A 87 -18.74 -3.63 -14.75
CA ASP A 87 -19.38 -4.59 -13.85
C ASP A 87 -20.26 -3.88 -12.82
N TYR A 88 -19.80 -2.76 -12.23
CA TYR A 88 -20.63 -1.94 -11.33
C TYR A 88 -21.81 -1.29 -12.04
N ARG A 89 -21.63 -0.75 -13.26
CA ARG A 89 -22.72 -0.13 -14.03
C ARG A 89 -23.85 -1.11 -14.33
N ALA A 90 -23.54 -2.39 -14.50
CA ALA A 90 -24.54 -3.42 -14.75
C ALA A 90 -25.49 -3.64 -13.56
N VAL A 91 -25.01 -3.42 -12.32
CA VAL A 91 -25.74 -3.75 -11.08
C VAL A 91 -26.26 -2.50 -10.36
N PHE A 92 -25.40 -1.47 -10.30
CA PHE A 92 -25.61 -0.17 -9.67
C PHE A 92 -25.51 0.91 -10.75
N PRO A 93 -26.62 1.30 -11.40
CA PRO A 93 -26.59 2.25 -12.51
C PRO A 93 -26.18 3.67 -12.07
N ASP A 94 -26.40 4.01 -10.80
CA ASP A 94 -26.03 5.29 -10.19
C ASP A 94 -24.87 5.07 -9.20
N PHE A 95 -23.64 5.24 -9.70
CA PHE A 95 -22.42 5.15 -8.92
C PHE A 95 -21.41 6.21 -9.36
N HIS A 96 -20.57 6.63 -8.42
CA HIS A 96 -19.49 7.56 -8.68
C HIS A 96 -18.18 6.82 -8.82
N VAL A 97 -17.35 7.25 -9.77
CA VAL A 97 -15.98 6.77 -9.90
C VAL A 97 -15.05 7.87 -9.42
N VAL A 98 -14.13 7.52 -8.53
CA VAL A 98 -13.11 8.44 -8.05
C VAL A 98 -11.73 7.82 -8.25
N ARG A 99 -10.82 8.58 -8.86
CA ARG A 99 -9.40 8.20 -8.86
C ARG A 99 -8.78 8.66 -7.56
N LEU A 100 -8.09 7.77 -6.87
CA LEU A 100 -7.46 8.06 -5.59
C LEU A 100 -6.47 9.23 -5.70
N GLU A 101 -5.80 9.35 -6.85
CA GLU A 101 -4.85 10.41 -7.14
C GLU A 101 -5.52 11.78 -7.34
N GLU A 102 -6.79 11.82 -7.75
CA GLU A 102 -7.59 13.06 -7.83
C GLU A 102 -8.11 13.49 -6.45
N ALA A 103 -8.14 12.57 -5.49
CA ALA A 103 -8.46 12.86 -4.10
C ALA A 103 -7.27 13.43 -3.33
N LYS A 104 -6.10 13.60 -3.97
CA LYS A 104 -4.93 14.30 -3.39
C LYS A 104 -5.36 15.68 -2.89
N ASN A 105 -4.99 15.98 -1.63
CA ASN A 105 -5.24 17.24 -0.94
C ASN A 105 -6.69 17.45 -0.47
N GLN A 106 -7.50 16.39 -0.45
CA GLN A 106 -8.84 16.39 0.13
C GLN A 106 -8.86 15.76 1.53
N SER A 107 -7.84 16.01 2.36
CA SER A 107 -7.70 15.39 3.68
C SER A 107 -8.86 15.65 4.64
N GLY A 108 -9.58 16.78 4.47
CA GLY A 108 -10.84 17.08 5.18
C GLY A 108 -12.11 16.65 4.44
N GLY A 109 -11.99 16.00 3.28
CA GLY A 109 -13.10 15.49 2.48
C GLY A 109 -13.52 14.07 2.88
N LEU A 110 -14.66 13.62 2.35
CA LEU A 110 -15.26 12.32 2.66
C LEU A 110 -14.28 11.13 2.47
N LEU A 111 -13.45 11.18 1.44
CA LEU A 111 -12.46 10.12 1.17
C LEU A 111 -11.29 10.16 2.15
N GLY A 112 -10.84 11.35 2.55
CA GLY A 112 -9.82 11.51 3.59
C GLY A 112 -10.31 10.93 4.91
N GLU A 113 -11.51 11.32 5.36
CA GLU A 113 -12.09 10.73 6.58
C GLU A 113 -12.26 9.22 6.47
N PHE A 114 -12.77 8.72 5.35
CA PHE A 114 -12.95 7.29 5.16
C PHE A 114 -11.65 6.50 5.24
N PHE A 115 -10.68 6.83 4.39
CA PHE A 115 -9.45 6.05 4.28
C PHE A 115 -8.51 6.26 5.47
N CYS A 116 -8.52 7.42 6.11
CA CYS A 116 -7.63 7.70 7.24
C CYS A 116 -8.21 7.28 8.59
N HIS A 117 -9.54 7.31 8.79
CA HIS A 117 -10.14 7.05 10.10
C HIS A 117 -11.03 5.81 10.16
N HIS A 118 -11.57 5.34 9.03
CA HIS A 118 -12.56 4.25 9.01
C HIS A 118 -12.05 2.96 8.36
N VAL A 119 -11.00 3.02 7.53
CA VAL A 119 -10.35 1.84 6.96
C VAL A 119 -8.97 1.67 7.57
N LEU A 120 -8.89 0.93 8.68
CA LEU A 120 -7.66 0.74 9.46
C LEU A 120 -6.45 0.30 8.62
N MET A 121 -6.68 -0.47 7.55
CA MET A 121 -5.62 -1.01 6.68
C MET A 121 -5.32 -0.15 5.44
N ALA A 122 -6.06 0.94 5.21
CA ALA A 122 -5.87 1.81 4.05
C ALA A 122 -4.77 2.85 4.24
N THR A 123 -3.71 2.52 4.98
CA THR A 123 -2.62 3.45 5.35
C THR A 123 -2.01 4.12 4.13
N MET A 124 -1.89 3.37 3.02
CA MET A 124 -1.34 3.90 1.78
C MET A 124 -2.34 4.77 1.01
N ALA A 125 -3.65 4.46 1.05
CA ALA A 125 -4.64 5.31 0.40
C ALA A 125 -4.84 6.63 1.15
N CYS A 126 -4.82 6.58 2.48
CA CYS A 126 -4.73 7.77 3.32
C CYS A 126 -3.50 8.61 2.95
N HIS A 127 -2.32 7.98 2.78
CA HIS A 127 -1.10 8.70 2.41
C HIS A 127 -1.27 9.50 1.12
N VAL A 128 -1.75 8.87 0.06
CA VAL A 128 -2.01 9.53 -1.23
C VAL A 128 -2.95 10.73 -1.06
N ILE A 129 -4.00 10.64 -0.25
CA ILE A 129 -4.99 11.72 -0.07
C ILE A 129 -4.42 12.93 0.70
N THR A 130 -3.50 12.68 1.63
CA THR A 130 -3.04 13.70 2.60
C THR A 130 -1.85 14.55 2.16
N GLU A 131 -1.26 14.28 1.00
CA GLU A 131 0.04 14.83 0.53
C GLU A 131 0.21 16.38 0.46
N ASN A 132 -0.77 17.22 0.86
CA ASN A 132 -0.57 18.68 1.10
C ASN A 132 -1.03 19.22 2.46
N SER A 133 -1.48 18.39 3.40
CA SER A 133 -1.84 18.92 4.73
C SER A 133 -0.67 18.74 5.70
N SER A 134 -0.48 19.72 6.60
CA SER A 134 0.50 19.78 7.70
C SER A 134 0.52 18.57 8.66
N LEU A 135 -0.20 17.50 8.35
CA LEU A 135 -0.17 16.17 8.96
C LEU A 135 1.07 15.34 8.55
N TYR A 136 1.98 15.90 7.75
CA TYR A 136 3.21 15.25 7.26
C TYR A 136 4.05 14.63 8.40
N GLU A 137 4.02 15.21 9.59
CA GLU A 137 4.72 14.68 10.78
C GLU A 137 4.14 13.35 11.29
N THR A 138 2.85 13.09 11.06
CA THR A 138 2.15 11.87 11.50
C THR A 138 2.05 10.78 10.43
N MET A 139 2.51 11.04 9.20
CA MET A 139 2.33 10.12 8.07
C MET A 139 3.63 9.66 7.42
N SER A 140 4.70 10.46 7.53
CA SER A 140 6.08 9.96 7.49
C SER A 140 6.22 8.71 8.38
N SER A 141 5.62 8.73 9.57
CA SER A 141 5.66 7.62 10.51
C SER A 141 4.91 6.37 10.02
N ASN A 142 3.81 6.43 9.26
CA ASN A 142 3.03 5.22 8.88
C ASN A 142 3.64 4.37 7.74
N LEU A 143 4.26 5.02 6.75
CA LEU A 143 5.09 4.32 5.75
C LEU A 143 6.34 3.74 6.43
N ARG A 144 6.94 4.52 7.34
CA ARG A 144 8.05 4.07 8.17
C ARG A 144 7.65 2.94 9.12
N VAL A 145 6.43 2.90 9.67
CA VAL A 145 5.92 1.80 10.52
C VAL A 145 5.92 0.49 9.74
N SER A 146 5.56 0.53 8.46
CA SER A 146 5.66 -0.66 7.60
C SER A 146 7.11 -1.06 7.34
N ASP A 147 8.01 -0.09 7.18
CA ASP A 147 9.44 -0.37 7.05
C ASP A 147 10.06 -0.91 8.35
N TYR A 148 9.72 -0.34 9.51
CA TYR A 148 10.16 -0.78 10.82
C TYR A 148 9.61 -2.16 11.15
N GLN A 149 8.38 -2.47 10.74
CA GLN A 149 7.81 -3.81 10.83
C GLN A 149 8.67 -4.81 10.04
N LEU A 150 9.04 -4.51 8.80
CA LEU A 150 9.91 -5.37 7.99
C LEU A 150 11.30 -5.55 8.62
N VAL A 151 11.85 -4.48 9.21
CA VAL A 151 13.13 -4.55 9.94
C VAL A 151 13.00 -5.44 11.18
N ALA A 152 11.94 -5.27 11.98
CA ALA A 152 11.68 -6.07 13.18
C ALA A 152 11.51 -7.56 12.83
N GLU A 153 10.68 -7.87 11.82
CA GLU A 153 10.47 -9.22 11.33
C GLU A 153 11.78 -9.85 10.83
N GLY A 154 12.55 -9.11 10.04
CA GLY A 154 13.86 -9.56 9.58
C GLY A 154 14.85 -9.82 10.71
N ALA A 155 14.85 -8.96 11.74
CA ALA A 155 15.72 -9.10 12.90
C ALA A 155 15.34 -10.30 13.76
N VAL A 156 14.04 -10.56 13.97
CA VAL A 156 13.57 -11.79 14.64
C VAL A 156 13.91 -13.03 13.82
N ALA A 157 13.71 -13.01 12.50
CA ALA A 157 14.05 -14.12 11.61
C ALA A 157 15.55 -14.48 11.66
N LYS A 158 16.43 -13.48 11.82
CA LYS A 158 17.88 -13.68 11.96
C LYS A 158 18.33 -14.00 13.40
N GLY A 159 17.41 -14.03 14.37
CA GLY A 159 17.74 -14.24 15.78
C GLY A 159 18.48 -13.06 16.44
N ILE A 160 18.37 -11.87 15.88
CA ILE A 160 18.92 -10.62 16.45
C ILE A 160 17.97 -10.11 17.55
N LEU A 161 16.67 -10.15 17.26
CA LEU A 161 15.61 -9.86 18.23
C LEU A 161 15.05 -11.15 18.83
N ASN A 162 14.86 -11.18 20.14
CA ASN A 162 14.41 -12.36 20.87
C ASN A 162 12.91 -12.64 20.66
N GLY A 163 12.56 -13.93 20.66
CA GLY A 163 11.17 -14.39 20.66
C GLY A 163 10.65 -14.89 19.31
N PRO A 164 9.41 -15.42 19.28
CA PRO A 164 8.77 -15.88 18.06
C PRO A 164 8.45 -14.74 17.10
N MET A 165 8.30 -15.06 15.81
CA MET A 165 7.94 -14.10 14.76
C MET A 165 6.67 -13.29 15.07
N SER A 166 5.70 -13.89 15.78
CA SER A 166 4.49 -13.20 16.25
C SER A 166 4.77 -12.00 17.16
N HIS A 167 5.95 -11.94 17.78
CA HIS A 167 6.36 -10.85 18.66
C HIS A 167 7.05 -9.71 17.91
N ALA A 168 7.38 -9.84 16.62
CA ALA A 168 8.09 -8.79 15.86
C ALA A 168 7.42 -7.40 15.97
N ARG A 169 6.08 -7.36 15.98
CA ARG A 169 5.30 -6.11 16.13
C ARG A 169 5.60 -5.32 17.40
N GLN A 170 5.99 -5.99 18.49
CA GLN A 170 6.27 -5.31 19.76
C GLN A 170 7.52 -4.43 19.69
N TYR A 171 8.43 -4.73 18.77
CA TYR A 171 9.68 -3.98 18.59
C TYR A 171 9.52 -2.75 17.70
N VAL A 172 8.43 -2.65 16.93
CA VAL A 172 8.21 -1.52 16.00
C VAL A 172 8.25 -0.16 16.69
N PRO A 173 7.54 0.08 17.81
CA PRO A 173 7.61 1.36 18.50
C PRO A 173 9.04 1.67 18.99
N MET A 174 9.75 0.67 19.51
CA MET A 174 11.12 0.85 20.01
C MET A 174 12.11 1.21 18.90
N ILE A 175 11.98 0.57 17.73
CA ILE A 175 12.79 0.85 16.54
C ILE A 175 12.46 2.25 16.00
N GLN A 176 11.18 2.59 15.93
CA GLN A 176 10.70 3.89 15.49
C GLN A 176 11.21 5.01 16.41
N ASP A 177 10.95 4.89 17.71
CA ASP A 177 11.32 5.90 18.71
C ASP A 177 12.81 6.17 18.69
N TRP A 178 13.63 5.11 18.60
CA TRP A 178 15.07 5.29 18.49
C TRP A 178 15.45 6.07 17.23
N TRP A 179 14.97 5.64 16.07
CA TRP A 179 15.30 6.27 14.80
C TRP A 179 14.88 7.74 14.74
N GLU A 180 13.71 8.06 15.28
CA GLU A 180 13.16 9.41 15.28
C GLU A 180 13.83 10.30 16.34
N SER A 181 14.33 9.71 17.44
CA SER A 181 15.04 10.43 18.50
C SER A 181 16.49 10.79 18.17
N ASP A 182 17.18 10.00 17.34
CA ASP A 182 18.59 10.23 17.02
C ASP A 182 18.77 11.21 15.85
N GLN A 183 18.51 12.50 16.12
CA GLN A 183 18.57 13.56 15.12
C GLN A 183 19.96 13.76 14.47
N ARG A 184 21.02 13.19 15.05
CA ARG A 184 22.41 13.33 14.55
C ARG A 184 22.73 12.39 13.38
N GLU A 185 21.99 11.30 13.23
CA GLU A 185 22.15 10.31 12.15
C GLU A 185 21.11 10.45 11.03
N GLN A 186 20.26 11.50 11.04
CA GLN A 186 19.24 11.77 10.01
C GLN A 186 19.78 11.92 8.56
N GLN A 187 21.10 11.88 8.35
CA GLN A 187 21.70 11.79 7.03
C GLN A 187 21.64 10.37 6.45
N GLU A 188 21.61 9.33 7.27
CA GLU A 188 21.33 7.98 6.78
C GLU A 188 19.82 7.83 6.69
N THR A 189 19.27 7.64 5.50
CA THR A 189 17.89 7.15 5.36
C THR A 189 17.91 5.64 5.56
N LEU A 190 16.83 5.03 6.10
CA LEU A 190 16.67 3.57 6.13
C LEU A 190 17.14 2.98 4.78
N PRO A 191 18.21 2.16 4.75
CA PRO A 191 18.79 1.69 3.50
C PRO A 191 17.71 1.12 2.59
N ARG A 192 17.52 1.75 1.43
CA ARG A 192 16.52 1.32 0.45
C ARG A 192 17.12 0.38 -0.60
N VAL A 193 16.27 -0.50 -1.11
CA VAL A 193 16.53 -1.28 -2.32
C VAL A 193 15.43 -0.93 -3.32
N CYS A 194 15.87 -0.45 -4.48
CA CYS A 194 15.00 -0.09 -5.58
C CYS A 194 14.99 -1.24 -6.59
N VAL A 195 13.85 -1.45 -7.23
CA VAL A 195 13.77 -2.35 -8.39
C VAL A 195 14.66 -1.81 -9.51
N ASP A 196 15.24 -2.73 -10.27
CA ASP A 196 16.01 -2.35 -11.46
C ASP A 196 15.12 -1.80 -12.58
N LYS A 197 15.76 -1.24 -13.60
CA LYS A 197 15.10 -0.61 -14.75
C LYS A 197 14.24 -1.59 -15.54
N GLU A 198 14.62 -2.87 -15.62
CA GLU A 198 13.88 -3.90 -16.36
C GLU A 198 12.52 -4.14 -15.69
N VAL A 199 12.54 -4.41 -14.39
CA VAL A 199 11.33 -4.60 -13.58
C VAL A 199 10.47 -3.34 -13.58
N LEU A 200 11.09 -2.17 -13.43
CA LEU A 200 10.36 -0.89 -13.47
C LEU A 200 9.65 -0.67 -14.82
N THR A 201 10.28 -1.06 -15.93
CA THR A 201 9.67 -0.97 -17.26
C THR A 201 8.42 -1.85 -17.37
N VAL A 202 8.46 -3.06 -16.80
CA VAL A 202 7.29 -3.95 -16.75
C VAL A 202 6.16 -3.34 -15.93
N ILE A 203 6.45 -2.84 -14.73
CA ILE A 203 5.45 -2.16 -13.88
C ILE A 203 4.82 -0.98 -14.62
N ASN A 204 5.64 -0.16 -15.28
CA ASN A 204 5.16 1.00 -16.01
C ASN A 204 4.27 0.61 -17.19
N ASN A 205 4.65 -0.41 -17.95
CA ASN A 205 3.84 -0.91 -19.06
C ASN A 205 2.49 -1.45 -18.58
N LEU A 206 2.47 -2.23 -17.49
CA LEU A 206 1.22 -2.71 -16.90
C LEU A 206 0.39 -1.54 -16.35
N THR A 207 1.02 -0.56 -15.72
CA THR A 207 0.28 0.63 -15.24
C THR A 207 -0.41 1.37 -16.37
N ILE A 208 0.27 1.55 -17.50
CA ILE A 208 -0.34 2.13 -18.70
C ILE A 208 -1.49 1.25 -19.20
N GLU A 209 -1.28 -0.06 -19.33
CA GLU A 209 -2.30 -1.00 -19.81
C GLU A 209 -3.57 -0.98 -18.95
N PHE A 210 -3.42 -1.01 -17.62
CA PHE A 210 -4.52 -1.03 -16.66
C PHE A 210 -5.20 0.34 -16.48
N ALA A 211 -4.51 1.43 -16.81
CA ALA A 211 -5.03 2.79 -16.70
C ALA A 211 -5.78 3.29 -17.95
N ILE A 212 -5.71 2.59 -19.10
CA ILE A 212 -6.38 3.04 -20.33
C ILE A 212 -7.92 2.96 -20.14
N LEU A 213 -8.49 4.12 -19.82
CA LEU A 213 -9.92 4.43 -19.95
C LEU A 213 -10.24 4.90 -21.37
N HIS A 214 -11.53 4.89 -21.71
CA HIS A 214 -12.09 5.31 -23.01
C HIS A 214 -11.80 6.75 -23.49
N SER A 215 -11.00 7.56 -22.78
CA SER A 215 -10.70 8.95 -23.17
C SER A 215 -9.28 9.43 -22.90
N GLU A 216 -8.51 8.79 -22.01
CA GLU A 216 -7.12 9.16 -21.79
C GLU A 216 -6.25 8.47 -22.82
N SER A 217 -5.60 9.26 -23.67
CA SER A 217 -4.69 8.69 -24.65
C SER A 217 -3.52 8.03 -23.91
N ARG A 218 -3.11 6.84 -24.36
CA ARG A 218 -1.89 6.16 -23.90
C ARG A 218 -0.67 7.10 -23.85
N LYS A 219 -0.63 8.09 -24.75
CA LYS A 219 0.40 9.14 -24.80
C LYS A 219 0.39 10.05 -23.57
N GLN A 220 -0.78 10.41 -23.05
CA GLN A 220 -0.93 11.27 -21.88
C GLN A 220 -0.47 10.57 -20.61
N ILE A 221 -0.91 9.32 -20.38
CA ILE A 221 -0.47 8.52 -19.22
C ILE A 221 1.03 8.28 -19.29
N LYS A 222 1.56 7.93 -20.48
CA LYS A 222 2.99 7.73 -20.67
C LYS A 222 3.80 9.00 -20.34
N ARG A 223 3.36 10.17 -20.80
CA ARG A 223 4.00 11.46 -20.46
C ARG A 223 3.95 11.72 -18.95
N GLN A 224 2.82 11.52 -18.30
CA GLN A 224 2.72 11.68 -16.85
C GLN A 224 3.70 10.78 -16.07
N MET A 225 3.92 9.55 -16.55
CA MET A 225 4.91 8.64 -15.97
C MET A 225 6.35 9.00 -16.32
N GLU A 226 6.60 9.66 -17.45
CA GLU A 226 7.93 10.17 -17.81
C GLU A 226 8.28 11.45 -17.02
N ASP A 227 7.29 12.33 -16.81
CA ASP A 227 7.43 13.58 -16.05
C ASP A 227 7.57 13.32 -14.55
N ASN A 228 6.91 12.28 -14.04
CA ASN A 228 7.03 11.79 -12.67
C ASN A 228 7.34 10.29 -12.66
N PRO A 229 8.61 9.90 -12.89
CA PRO A 229 9.00 8.50 -12.91
C PRO A 229 8.70 7.87 -11.55
N THR A 230 7.85 6.85 -11.56
CA THR A 230 7.60 6.06 -10.36
C THR A 230 8.91 5.45 -9.89
N ILE A 231 9.41 5.94 -8.76
CA ILE A 231 10.51 5.29 -8.06
C ILE A 231 9.90 4.21 -7.16
N PHE A 232 10.40 2.99 -7.28
CA PHE A 232 9.87 1.84 -6.59
C PHE A 232 10.96 1.24 -5.70
N CYS A 233 11.11 1.82 -4.51
CA CYS A 233 12.09 1.43 -3.51
C CYS A 233 11.40 1.07 -2.19
N MET A 234 11.91 0.03 -1.54
CA MET A 234 11.47 -0.43 -0.22
C MET A 234 12.66 -0.51 0.72
N VAL A 235 12.40 -0.65 2.04
CA VAL A 235 13.48 -0.91 2.99
C VAL A 235 14.21 -2.21 2.63
N GLY A 236 15.53 -2.12 2.51
CA GLY A 236 16.42 -3.25 2.29
C GLY A 236 16.76 -3.88 3.61
N VAL A 237 15.89 -4.75 4.12
CA VAL A 237 16.07 -5.42 5.43
C VAL A 237 17.46 -6.02 5.57
N GLU A 238 17.98 -6.73 4.56
CA GLU A 238 19.35 -7.27 4.60
C GLU A 238 20.42 -6.19 4.74
N LYS A 239 20.28 -5.04 4.06
CA LYS A 239 21.22 -3.91 4.18
C LYS A 239 21.16 -3.29 5.58
N VAL A 240 19.95 -3.14 6.12
CA VAL A 240 19.73 -2.66 7.50
C VAL A 240 20.43 -3.60 8.49
N LEU A 241 20.14 -4.90 8.40
CA LEU A 241 20.69 -5.91 9.32
C LEU A 241 22.18 -6.21 9.10
N ASN A 242 22.82 -5.62 8.09
CA ASN A 242 24.26 -5.70 7.88
C ASN A 242 24.97 -4.38 8.24
N SER A 243 24.24 -3.32 8.56
CA SER A 243 24.81 -2.07 9.06
C SER A 243 25.23 -2.23 10.52
N SER A 244 26.46 -1.84 10.84
CA SER A 244 27.00 -1.90 12.22
C SER A 244 26.19 -1.05 13.20
N ILE A 245 25.70 0.11 12.75
CA ILE A 245 24.88 1.05 13.52
C ILE A 245 23.56 0.36 13.91
N TRP A 246 22.83 -0.13 12.91
CA TRP A 246 21.55 -0.81 13.11
C TRP A 246 21.70 -2.10 13.92
N MET A 247 22.75 -2.89 13.68
CA MET A 247 23.01 -4.10 14.44
C MET A 247 23.30 -3.82 15.92
N SER A 248 24.13 -2.82 16.22
CA SER A 248 24.38 -2.39 17.60
C SER A 248 23.08 -2.04 18.31
N LYS A 249 22.21 -1.29 17.64
CA LYS A 249 20.94 -0.89 18.22
C LYS A 249 19.97 -2.07 18.41
N LEU A 250 19.74 -2.88 17.38
CA LEU A 250 18.81 -4.00 17.46
C LEU A 250 19.21 -4.97 18.58
N ASN A 251 20.52 -5.22 18.75
CA ASN A 251 21.02 -6.01 19.88
C ASN A 251 20.71 -5.37 21.25
N SER A 252 20.72 -4.03 21.36
CA SER A 252 20.35 -3.34 22.60
C SER A 252 18.85 -3.42 22.95
N LEU A 253 18.00 -3.77 21.97
CA LEU A 253 16.55 -3.94 22.17
C LEU A 253 16.19 -5.35 22.64
N SER A 254 17.11 -6.30 22.52
CA SER A 254 16.98 -7.65 23.07
C SER A 254 17.46 -7.65 24.53
N PRO A 255 16.57 -7.77 25.54
CA PRO A 255 17.03 -8.01 26.90
C PRO A 255 17.81 -9.35 26.96
N PRO A 256 18.79 -9.46 27.87
CA PRO A 256 19.59 -10.68 28.05
C PRO A 256 18.73 -11.91 28.42
#